data_AF-A0A5M8PGU3-F1
#
_entry.id   AF-A0A5M8PGU3-F1
#
_cell.length_a   1.000
_cell.length_b   1.000
_cell.length_c   1.000
_cell.angle_alpha   90.00
_cell.angle_beta   90.00
_cell.angle_gamma   90.00
#
_symmetry.space_group_name_H-M   'P 1'
#
loop_
_entity.id
_entity.type
_entity.pdbx_description
1 polymer ?
#
loop_
_entity_poly.entity_id
_entity_poly.type
_entity_poly.pdbx_seq_one_letter_code
_entity_poly.pdbx_strand_id
1 'polypeptide(L)'
;MGLVQNILKRMPSSPNLPSLKDLSGETERLSPRLAFFRRRIRLKGNSKISIPLGAVLLFPCIVIILILVLVVRHPSSTGGILIPAGAPPSIRKISEKHDKVFVTGCLEPQTNGPRANAAFVVLARNQELEGVIQSVKSIERHFNRWFHYPYVFLNDDVFNSTFKETITNYTSGKVEFGTIDPTSWGYPDWVDHNVAREGIRKQGDAAIMYGGMESYHHMCRFYSGFFYKHELLQKYEWYWRLEPEIKYFCDITYDPFIHMARANKTYGFTIAVKELKETVPNIFRYASAYKRKNNITSQGLWEMFIEPPPEKPTSLPTDDPKYKPPLPEEILSTEPGQGGISDVDPEAMEGETYNMCHFWSNFEIARLDWFRSKEYEGFFEMMDRSGGFWMERWGDAPIHSLAAGALLAPKDIHYFRDFGYRHTTIQHCPANAPGERQLPRIPYLEMSTKDPKKRKEEDEYWETFDSVRENGVGCRCKCDTDIVDVEGKQGSCLTEWVEVAGGWASP
;
A
#
# COMPACT_ATOMS: atom_id res chain seq x y z
N MET A 1 -4.93 54.98 51.28
CA MET A 1 -5.65 54.32 52.38
C MET A 1 -6.10 52.95 51.90
N GLY A 2 -5.88 51.94 52.74
CA GLY A 2 -5.73 50.53 52.34
C GLY A 2 -6.99 49.85 51.78
N LEU A 3 -6.78 49.13 50.68
CA LEU A 3 -7.38 47.81 50.41
C LEU A 3 -6.74 47.13 49.19
N VAL A 4 -5.92 47.84 48.39
CA VAL A 4 -5.28 47.30 47.18
C VAL A 4 -3.88 46.69 47.46
N GLN A 5 -3.39 46.75 48.70
CA GLN A 5 -2.07 46.23 49.09
C GLN A 5 -2.04 44.74 49.50
N ASN A 6 -3.16 44.00 49.42
CA ASN A 6 -3.23 42.63 49.95
C ASN A 6 -3.52 41.50 48.95
N ILE A 7 -3.53 41.75 47.62
CA ILE A 7 -3.75 40.67 46.62
C ILE A 7 -2.62 40.57 45.58
N LEU A 8 -1.61 41.45 45.62
CA LEU A 8 -0.35 41.26 44.87
C LEU A 8 0.69 40.42 45.63
N LYS A 9 0.30 39.79 46.74
CA LYS A 9 1.08 38.78 47.48
C LYS A 9 0.47 37.39 47.28
N ARG A 10 0.52 36.86 46.06
CA ARG A 10 0.41 35.42 45.74
C ARG A 10 0.43 35.24 44.23
N MET A 11 1.63 35.22 43.65
CA MET A 11 1.99 34.32 42.56
C MET A 11 3.49 34.49 42.26
N PRO A 12 4.28 33.41 42.28
CA PRO A 12 5.71 33.49 42.00
C PRO A 12 5.93 33.75 40.50
N SER A 13 6.55 34.89 40.20
CA SER A 13 7.22 35.12 38.92
C SER A 13 8.38 34.14 38.79
N SER A 14 8.43 33.44 37.65
CA SER A 14 9.49 32.51 37.25
C SER A 14 10.89 33.05 37.56
N PRO A 15 11.76 32.31 38.26
CA PRO A 15 13.17 32.66 38.31
C PRO A 15 13.79 32.43 36.93
N ASN A 16 14.53 33.42 36.45
CA ASN A 16 15.39 33.32 35.27
C ASN A 16 16.33 32.12 35.42
N LEU A 17 16.48 31.33 34.35
CA LEU A 17 17.50 30.28 34.29
C LEU A 17 18.90 30.88 34.51
N PRO A 18 19.73 30.32 35.40
CA PRO A 18 21.10 30.78 35.59
C PRO A 18 21.95 30.48 34.35
N SER A 19 22.79 31.44 33.97
CA SER A 19 23.69 31.31 32.84
C SER A 19 24.84 30.35 33.16
N LEU A 20 25.41 29.72 32.12
CA LEU A 20 26.50 28.74 32.21
C LEU A 20 27.80 29.26 32.87
N LYS A 21 27.88 30.55 33.24
CA LYS A 21 29.00 31.16 34.00
C LYS A 21 28.79 31.18 35.51
N ASP A 22 27.58 30.93 36.02
CA ASP A 22 27.29 30.88 37.46
C ASP A 22 27.45 29.48 38.07
N LEU A 23 27.68 28.45 37.24
CA LEU A 23 27.90 27.05 37.66
C LEU A 23 29.38 26.69 37.91
N SER A 24 30.32 27.61 37.71
CA SER A 24 31.76 27.36 37.91
C SER A 24 32.29 27.82 39.28
N GLY A 25 31.41 28.15 40.23
CA GLY A 25 31.76 28.85 41.46
C GLY A 25 31.23 28.26 42.77
N GLU A 26 30.86 26.98 42.84
CA GLU A 26 30.53 26.34 44.13
C GLU A 26 31.15 24.95 44.24
N THR A 27 32.37 24.91 44.78
CA THR A 27 32.96 23.70 45.34
C THR A 27 32.24 23.32 46.63
N GLU A 28 31.09 22.67 46.51
CA GLU A 28 30.47 21.98 47.63
C GLU A 28 31.14 20.62 47.88
N ARG A 29 31.38 20.35 49.16
CA ARG A 29 32.12 19.21 49.71
C ARG A 29 31.36 17.90 49.45
N LEU A 30 31.76 17.17 48.41
CA LEU A 30 31.35 15.77 48.21
C LEU A 30 31.89 14.86 49.33
N SER A 31 31.02 13.95 49.80
CA SER A 31 31.28 13.06 50.94
C SER A 31 32.57 12.21 50.82
N PRO A 32 33.24 11.87 51.94
CA PRO A 32 34.51 11.14 51.95
C PRO A 32 34.45 9.71 51.36
N ARG A 33 33.24 9.19 51.05
CA ARG A 33 33.06 7.86 50.42
C ARG A 33 33.38 7.84 48.92
N LEU A 34 33.32 8.97 48.22
CA LEU A 34 33.55 9.05 46.77
C LEU A 34 35.00 9.44 46.39
N ALA A 35 35.85 9.75 47.37
CA ALA A 35 37.25 10.12 47.14
C ALA A 35 38.10 8.99 46.51
N PHE A 36 37.70 7.73 46.73
CA PHE A 36 38.37 6.55 46.16
C PHE A 36 38.35 6.52 44.62
N PHE A 37 37.25 6.95 44.00
CA PHE A 37 37.08 6.96 42.55
C PHE A 37 37.94 8.00 41.82
N ARG A 38 38.51 8.97 42.56
CA ARG A 38 39.45 9.97 42.02
C ARG A 38 40.91 9.50 42.01
N ARG A 39 41.25 8.37 42.65
CA ARG A 39 42.61 7.82 42.58
C ARG A 39 42.96 7.52 41.13
N ARG A 40 44.08 8.03 40.62
CA ARG A 40 44.52 7.75 39.26
C ARG A 40 45.43 6.53 39.24
N ILE A 41 45.16 5.58 38.36
CA ILE A 41 45.99 4.39 38.17
C ILE A 41 46.71 4.48 36.81
N ARG A 42 47.94 4.01 36.77
CA ARG A 42 48.72 3.81 35.54
C ARG A 42 48.55 2.37 35.08
N LEU A 43 48.09 2.16 33.85
CA LEU A 43 47.78 0.83 33.31
C LEU A 43 49.04 -0.04 33.10
N LYS A 44 50.24 0.55 33.04
CA LYS A 44 51.53 -0.15 33.00
C LYS A 44 52.62 0.68 33.66
N GLY A 45 53.62 0.04 34.27
CA GLY A 45 54.65 0.70 35.10
C GLY A 45 55.35 1.93 34.49
N ASN A 46 55.45 2.00 33.14
CA ASN A 46 56.12 3.09 32.41
C ASN A 46 55.20 3.97 31.53
N SER A 47 53.87 3.90 31.69
CA SER A 47 52.95 4.70 30.86
C SER A 47 52.81 6.13 31.39
N LYS A 48 52.97 7.14 30.51
CA LYS A 48 52.76 8.58 30.81
C LYS A 48 51.28 8.97 30.99
N ILE A 49 50.35 8.06 30.70
CA ILE A 49 48.90 8.29 30.75
C ILE A 49 48.36 7.77 32.08
N SER A 50 47.64 8.63 32.81
CA SER A 50 47.00 8.31 34.09
C SER A 50 45.49 8.45 33.95
N ILE A 51 44.74 7.39 34.27
CA ILE A 51 43.28 7.36 34.15
C ILE A 51 42.68 7.30 35.56
N PRO A 52 41.62 8.07 35.86
CA PRO A 52 40.92 7.94 37.14
C PRO A 52 40.34 6.53 37.29
N LEU A 53 40.51 5.94 38.47
CA LEU A 53 40.07 4.59 38.83
C LEU A 53 38.57 4.41 38.63
N GLY A 54 37.78 5.46 38.89
CA GLY A 54 36.36 5.44 38.58
C GLY A 54 36.04 5.25 37.11
N ALA A 55 36.83 5.81 36.19
CA ALA A 55 36.64 5.55 34.77
C ALA A 55 36.99 4.10 34.40
N VAL A 56 38.05 3.54 34.99
CA VAL A 56 38.45 2.14 34.73
C VAL A 56 37.41 1.12 35.24
N LEU A 57 36.77 1.41 36.37
CA LEU A 57 35.76 0.53 36.96
C LEU A 57 34.36 0.73 36.35
N LEU A 58 33.97 1.98 36.05
CA LEU A 58 32.64 2.28 35.53
C LEU A 58 32.54 2.06 34.02
N PHE A 59 33.61 2.27 33.25
CA PHE A 59 33.58 2.10 31.80
C PHE A 59 33.14 0.68 31.35
N PRO A 60 33.70 -0.43 31.86
CA PRO A 60 33.21 -1.76 31.49
C PRO A 60 31.76 -2.00 31.93
N CYS A 61 31.34 -1.49 33.09
CA CYS A 61 29.94 -1.57 33.53
C CYS A 61 29.00 -0.79 32.60
N ILE A 62 29.39 0.42 32.18
CA ILE A 62 28.63 1.25 31.24
C ILE A 62 28.55 0.56 29.88
N VAL A 63 29.65 -0.03 29.39
CA VAL A 63 29.68 -0.79 28.14
C VAL A 63 28.78 -2.02 28.22
N ILE A 64 28.79 -2.78 29.32
CA ILE A 64 27.88 -3.92 29.53
C ILE A 64 26.43 -3.46 29.59
N ILE A 65 26.12 -2.36 30.28
CA ILE A 65 24.78 -1.78 30.31
C ILE A 65 24.36 -1.32 28.91
N LEU A 66 25.24 -0.70 28.13
CA LEU A 66 24.99 -0.31 26.74
C LEU A 66 24.73 -1.53 25.86
N ILE A 67 25.54 -2.58 25.97
CA ILE A 67 25.33 -3.84 25.24
C ILE A 67 24.00 -4.47 25.65
N LEU A 68 23.66 -4.52 26.93
CA LEU A 68 22.37 -5.02 27.41
C LEU A 68 21.21 -4.18 26.90
N VAL A 69 21.33 -2.85 26.92
CA VAL A 69 20.32 -1.94 26.37
C VAL A 69 20.18 -2.14 24.85
N LEU A 70 21.28 -2.28 24.12
CA LEU A 70 21.27 -2.53 22.67
C LEU A 70 20.69 -3.90 22.33
N VAL A 71 21.00 -4.94 23.11
CA VAL A 71 20.45 -6.29 22.92
C VAL A 71 18.96 -6.34 23.29
N VAL A 72 18.55 -5.72 24.39
CA VAL A 72 17.13 -5.65 24.82
C VAL A 72 16.30 -4.76 23.91
N ARG A 73 16.89 -3.69 23.35
CA ARG A 73 16.22 -2.84 22.35
C ARG A 73 16.39 -3.35 20.92
N HIS A 74 17.13 -4.44 20.70
CA HIS A 74 17.27 -4.99 19.36
C HIS A 74 15.91 -5.56 18.93
N PRO A 75 15.40 -5.18 17.75
CA PRO A 75 14.08 -5.61 17.28
C PRO A 75 13.93 -7.14 17.08
N SER A 76 15.04 -7.87 17.20
CA SER A 76 15.13 -9.33 16.98
C SER A 76 15.32 -10.13 18.28
N SER A 77 15.36 -9.49 19.46
CA SER A 77 15.62 -10.21 20.71
C SER A 77 14.37 -10.95 21.22
N THR A 78 14.49 -12.25 21.43
CA THR A 78 13.41 -13.17 21.82
C THR A 78 13.04 -13.12 23.31
N GLY A 79 13.61 -12.18 24.07
CA GLY A 79 13.41 -12.02 25.51
C GLY A 79 12.33 -10.98 25.79
N GLY A 80 11.29 -11.39 26.53
CA GLY A 80 10.10 -10.62 26.87
C GLY A 80 10.36 -9.13 27.07
N ILE A 81 9.79 -8.35 26.16
CA ILE A 81 9.81 -6.90 26.20
C ILE A 81 9.11 -6.49 27.51
N LEU A 82 9.77 -5.65 28.31
CA LEU A 82 9.09 -4.74 29.22
C LEU A 82 8.33 -3.72 28.37
N ILE A 83 7.35 -4.19 27.59
CA ILE A 83 6.30 -3.35 27.06
C ILE A 83 5.57 -2.85 28.32
N PRO A 84 5.52 -1.53 28.58
CA PRO A 84 4.68 -1.04 29.64
C PRO A 84 3.28 -1.61 29.42
N ALA A 85 2.70 -2.23 30.44
CA ALA A 85 1.36 -2.80 30.36
C ALA A 85 0.41 -1.74 29.78
N GLY A 86 -0.08 -1.96 28.55
CA GLY A 86 -0.90 -1.00 27.82
C GLY A 86 -0.29 -0.41 26.53
N ALA A 87 0.94 -0.75 26.11
CA ALA A 87 1.37 -0.36 24.76
C ALA A 87 0.59 -1.16 23.70
N PRO A 88 0.14 -0.52 22.60
CA PRO A 88 -0.63 -1.19 21.56
C PRO A 88 0.23 -2.27 20.87
N PRO A 89 -0.39 -3.36 20.38
CA PRO A 89 0.32 -4.42 19.69
C PRO A 89 1.03 -3.88 18.45
N SER A 90 2.18 -4.47 18.11
CA SER A 90 3.00 -4.04 16.96
C SER A 90 2.28 -4.12 15.61
N ILE A 91 1.24 -4.96 15.52
CA ILE A 91 0.30 -5.02 14.41
C ILE A 91 -1.07 -4.81 15.05
N ARG A 92 -1.76 -3.71 14.72
CA ARG A 92 -3.11 -3.45 15.22
C ARG A 92 -4.15 -4.17 14.36
N LYS A 93 -5.23 -4.61 15.00
CA LYS A 93 -6.30 -5.33 14.32
C LYS A 93 -7.14 -4.34 13.49
N ILE A 94 -7.18 -4.52 12.18
CA ILE A 94 -8.16 -3.85 11.31
C ILE A 94 -9.55 -4.41 11.63
N SER A 95 -10.55 -3.56 11.77
CA SER A 95 -11.93 -3.99 12.04
C SER A 95 -12.51 -4.72 10.84
N GLU A 96 -13.32 -5.74 11.12
CA GLU A 96 -13.80 -6.72 10.16
C GLU A 96 -15.23 -6.39 9.67
N LYS A 97 -15.67 -5.14 9.79
CA LYS A 97 -17.08 -4.76 9.53
C LYS A 97 -17.49 -5.04 8.09
N HIS A 98 -16.67 -4.61 7.13
CA HIS A 98 -16.93 -4.79 5.71
C HIS A 98 -15.93 -5.75 5.05
N ASP A 99 -14.76 -5.91 5.64
CA ASP A 99 -13.66 -6.62 5.00
C ASP A 99 -12.87 -7.50 5.97
N LYS A 100 -13.41 -8.68 6.22
CA LYS A 100 -12.74 -9.70 7.00
C LYS A 100 -11.82 -10.53 6.11
N VAL A 101 -10.58 -10.75 6.56
CA VAL A 101 -9.67 -11.72 5.93
C VAL A 101 -10.33 -13.09 5.86
N PHE A 102 -10.34 -13.70 4.68
CA PHE A 102 -11.02 -14.98 4.46
C PHE A 102 -10.44 -16.12 5.32
N VAL A 103 -9.12 -16.14 5.48
CA VAL A 103 -8.39 -17.17 6.21
C VAL A 103 -7.27 -16.53 7.01
N THR A 104 -7.14 -16.90 8.28
CA THR A 104 -6.01 -16.52 9.13
C THR A 104 -5.05 -17.70 9.28
N GLY A 105 -3.85 -17.59 8.71
CA GLY A 105 -2.87 -18.66 8.66
C GLY A 105 -3.15 -19.66 7.54
N CYS A 106 -2.72 -20.90 7.72
CA CYS A 106 -2.76 -21.94 6.70
C CYS A 106 -3.97 -22.86 6.86
N LEU A 107 -4.58 -23.21 5.73
CA LEU A 107 -5.54 -24.31 5.63
C LEU A 107 -4.94 -25.48 4.84
N GLU A 108 -5.58 -26.64 4.96
CA GLU A 108 -5.30 -27.75 4.07
C GLU A 108 -5.96 -27.48 2.70
N PRO A 109 -5.18 -27.36 1.61
CA PRO A 109 -5.73 -27.01 0.30
C PRO A 109 -6.75 -28.04 -0.19
N GLN A 110 -7.95 -27.57 -0.55
CA GLN A 110 -9.03 -28.43 -1.05
C GLN A 110 -8.85 -28.73 -2.55
N THR A 111 -7.90 -29.63 -2.87
CA THR A 111 -7.51 -29.95 -4.24
C THR A 111 -8.62 -30.65 -5.05
N ASN A 112 -9.51 -31.41 -4.40
CA ASN A 112 -10.63 -32.12 -5.08
C ASN A 112 -11.96 -31.36 -5.03
N GLY A 113 -11.97 -30.12 -4.52
CA GLY A 113 -13.18 -29.30 -4.43
C GLY A 113 -13.63 -28.72 -5.78
N PRO A 114 -14.85 -28.15 -5.85
CA PRO A 114 -15.27 -27.38 -7.01
C PRO A 114 -14.35 -26.17 -7.22
N ARG A 115 -14.26 -25.71 -8.47
CA ARG A 115 -13.50 -24.52 -8.88
C ARG A 115 -14.44 -23.45 -9.42
N ALA A 116 -14.08 -22.19 -9.21
CA ALA A 116 -14.78 -21.08 -9.82
C ALA A 116 -14.49 -21.04 -11.33
N ASN A 117 -15.33 -20.36 -12.09
CA ASN A 117 -15.06 -20.07 -13.49
C ASN A 117 -14.09 -18.87 -13.61
N ALA A 118 -12.79 -19.15 -13.49
CA ALA A 118 -11.76 -18.12 -13.40
C ALA A 118 -10.51 -18.45 -14.23
N ALA A 119 -9.72 -17.42 -14.53
CA ALA A 119 -8.40 -17.56 -15.16
C ALA A 119 -7.41 -16.52 -14.66
N PHE A 120 -6.13 -16.85 -14.72
CA PHE A 120 -5.06 -15.84 -14.69
C PHE A 120 -5.02 -15.11 -16.02
N VAL A 121 -4.86 -13.78 -15.97
CA VAL A 121 -4.71 -12.94 -17.15
C VAL A 121 -3.38 -12.23 -17.08
N VAL A 122 -2.57 -12.41 -18.14
CA VAL A 122 -1.22 -11.87 -18.21
C VAL A 122 -1.05 -11.14 -19.54
N LEU A 123 -0.85 -9.83 -19.49
CA LEU A 123 -0.40 -9.05 -20.64
C LEU A 123 1.13 -9.03 -20.62
N ALA A 124 1.77 -9.60 -21.65
CA ALA A 124 3.22 -9.65 -21.73
C ALA A 124 3.70 -9.69 -23.17
N ARG A 125 4.88 -9.09 -23.41
CA ARG A 125 5.55 -9.16 -24.71
C ARG A 125 6.51 -10.33 -24.75
N ASN A 126 6.87 -10.76 -25.96
CA ASN A 126 7.84 -11.84 -26.19
C ASN A 126 9.19 -11.61 -25.48
N GLN A 127 9.62 -10.35 -25.34
CA GLN A 127 10.88 -9.97 -24.70
C GLN A 127 10.86 -10.06 -23.16
N GLU A 128 9.68 -10.14 -22.55
CA GLU A 128 9.49 -10.19 -21.08
C GLU A 128 9.43 -11.63 -20.55
N LEU A 129 9.77 -12.62 -21.40
CA LEU A 129 9.68 -14.06 -21.08
C LEU A 129 10.30 -14.41 -19.72
N GLU A 130 11.50 -13.91 -19.41
CA GLU A 130 12.16 -14.20 -18.14
C GLU A 130 11.39 -13.66 -16.93
N GLY A 131 10.86 -12.44 -17.02
CA GLY A 131 10.03 -11.85 -15.97
C GLY A 131 8.70 -12.59 -15.78
N VAL A 132 8.11 -13.09 -16.87
CA VAL A 132 6.92 -13.94 -16.83
C VAL A 132 7.24 -15.28 -16.17
N ILE A 133 8.36 -15.92 -16.50
CA ILE A 133 8.79 -17.19 -15.88
C ILE A 133 8.92 -17.02 -14.36
N GLN A 134 9.55 -15.94 -13.89
CA GLN A 134 9.68 -15.67 -12.46
C GLN A 134 8.32 -15.58 -11.76
N SER A 135 7.39 -14.88 -12.41
CA SER A 135 6.02 -14.66 -11.92
C SER A 135 5.23 -15.97 -11.84
N VAL A 136 5.27 -16.76 -12.92
CA VAL A 136 4.61 -18.07 -13.02
C VAL A 136 5.17 -19.03 -11.97
N LYS A 137 6.50 -19.12 -11.82
CA LYS A 137 7.13 -19.93 -10.77
C LYS A 137 6.65 -19.56 -9.38
N SER A 138 6.55 -18.26 -9.11
CA SER A 138 6.12 -17.76 -7.80
C SER A 138 4.67 -18.13 -7.50
N ILE A 139 3.73 -17.86 -8.42
CA ILE A 139 2.32 -18.18 -8.21
C ILE A 139 2.06 -19.70 -8.21
N GLU A 140 2.78 -20.48 -9.03
CA GLU A 140 2.67 -21.94 -9.03
C GLU A 140 3.12 -22.52 -7.68
N ARG A 141 4.24 -22.05 -7.13
CA ARG A 141 4.73 -22.49 -5.80
C ARG A 141 3.74 -22.18 -4.69
N HIS A 142 3.20 -20.97 -4.68
CA HIS A 142 2.42 -20.44 -3.55
C HIS A 142 0.92 -20.64 -3.68
N PHE A 143 0.40 -21.05 -4.83
CA PHE A 143 -1.05 -21.20 -5.03
C PHE A 143 -1.38 -22.27 -6.07
N ASN A 144 -0.95 -22.08 -7.31
CA ASN A 144 -1.57 -22.77 -8.43
C ASN A 144 -1.22 -24.26 -8.52
N ARG A 145 -0.14 -24.70 -7.84
CA ARG A 145 0.18 -26.12 -7.63
C ARG A 145 -0.95 -26.95 -7.01
N TRP A 146 -1.91 -26.31 -6.33
CA TRP A 146 -3.05 -26.98 -5.69
C TRP A 146 -4.34 -26.84 -6.49
N PHE A 147 -4.54 -25.70 -7.15
CA PHE A 147 -5.83 -25.33 -7.72
C PHE A 147 -5.89 -25.48 -9.25
N HIS A 148 -4.75 -25.42 -9.94
CA HIS A 148 -4.60 -25.63 -11.38
C HIS A 148 -5.52 -24.77 -12.26
N TYR A 149 -5.70 -23.50 -11.88
CA TYR A 149 -6.43 -22.53 -12.71
C TYR A 149 -5.70 -22.26 -14.03
N PRO A 150 -6.45 -22.02 -15.12
CA PRO A 150 -5.87 -21.76 -16.43
C PRO A 150 -5.23 -20.38 -16.53
N TYR A 151 -4.30 -20.22 -17.48
CA TYR A 151 -3.64 -18.97 -17.82
C TYR A 151 -4.08 -18.49 -19.20
N VAL A 152 -4.39 -17.20 -19.32
CA VAL A 152 -4.63 -16.51 -20.59
C VAL A 152 -3.56 -15.44 -20.76
N PHE A 153 -2.66 -15.69 -21.70
CA PHE A 153 -1.63 -14.73 -22.10
C PHE A 153 -2.13 -13.90 -23.27
N LEU A 154 -2.06 -12.58 -23.14
CA LEU A 154 -2.42 -11.62 -24.17
C LEU A 154 -1.18 -10.80 -24.55
N ASN A 155 -1.10 -10.41 -25.82
CA ASN A 155 -0.01 -9.62 -26.37
C ASN A 155 -0.53 -8.81 -27.56
N ASP A 156 0.01 -7.61 -27.77
CA ASP A 156 -0.27 -6.79 -28.96
C ASP A 156 0.37 -7.34 -30.24
N ASP A 157 1.30 -8.28 -30.09
CA ASP A 157 1.90 -9.05 -31.18
C ASP A 157 1.65 -10.57 -31.01
N VAL A 158 2.04 -11.36 -32.01
CA VAL A 158 1.97 -12.81 -31.96
C VAL A 158 3.05 -13.35 -31.02
N PHE A 159 2.65 -14.20 -30.07
CA PHE A 159 3.61 -14.94 -29.25
C PHE A 159 4.41 -15.94 -30.10
N ASN A 160 5.74 -15.90 -29.97
CA ASN A 160 6.63 -16.82 -30.66
C ASN A 160 6.57 -18.24 -30.04
N SER A 161 7.07 -19.24 -30.78
CA SER A 161 7.03 -20.65 -30.33
C SER A 161 7.83 -20.86 -29.04
N THR A 162 8.99 -20.22 -28.91
CA THR A 162 9.83 -20.29 -27.70
C THR A 162 9.06 -19.86 -26.46
N PHE A 163 8.32 -18.74 -26.53
CA PHE A 163 7.52 -18.23 -25.43
C PHE A 163 6.42 -19.24 -25.06
N LYS A 164 5.67 -19.70 -26.06
CA LYS A 164 4.56 -20.65 -25.86
C LYS A 164 5.03 -21.96 -25.23
N GLU A 165 6.08 -22.57 -25.78
CA GLU A 165 6.63 -23.84 -25.30
C GLU A 165 7.21 -23.70 -23.89
N THR A 166 7.95 -22.63 -23.64
CA THR A 166 8.59 -22.38 -22.35
C THR A 166 7.54 -22.18 -21.26
N ILE A 167 6.57 -21.29 -21.45
CA ILE A 167 5.52 -21.01 -20.46
C ILE A 167 4.66 -22.25 -20.20
N THR A 168 4.28 -22.99 -21.25
CA THR A 168 3.50 -24.23 -21.09
C THR A 168 4.22 -25.26 -20.20
N ASN A 169 5.55 -25.28 -20.20
CA ASN A 169 6.35 -26.16 -19.35
C ASN A 169 6.45 -25.69 -17.88
N TYR A 170 6.25 -24.40 -17.60
CA TYR A 170 6.28 -23.85 -16.23
C TYR A 170 4.91 -23.86 -15.54
N THR A 171 3.82 -23.99 -16.28
CA THR A 171 2.44 -23.95 -15.75
C THR A 171 1.88 -25.33 -15.48
N SER A 172 1.12 -25.49 -14.40
CA SER A 172 0.38 -26.73 -14.12
C SER A 172 -1.04 -26.74 -14.71
N GLY A 173 -1.63 -25.56 -14.92
CA GLY A 173 -2.95 -25.39 -15.55
C GLY A 173 -2.92 -25.31 -17.09
N LYS A 174 -4.10 -25.29 -17.70
CA LYS A 174 -4.24 -25.06 -19.15
C LYS A 174 -3.78 -23.65 -19.52
N VAL A 175 -3.05 -23.51 -20.63
CA VAL A 175 -2.58 -22.21 -21.12
C VAL A 175 -3.24 -21.89 -22.47
N GLU A 176 -3.67 -20.64 -22.63
CA GLU A 176 -4.20 -20.09 -23.87
C GLU A 176 -3.44 -18.79 -24.21
N PHE A 177 -3.14 -18.60 -25.50
CA PHE A 177 -2.39 -17.45 -25.99
C PHE A 177 -3.28 -16.70 -27.00
N GLY A 178 -3.55 -15.43 -26.73
CA GLY A 178 -4.33 -14.53 -27.59
C GLY A 178 -3.49 -13.36 -28.09
N THR A 179 -3.80 -12.89 -29.29
CA THR A 179 -3.26 -11.65 -29.84
C THR A 179 -4.37 -10.61 -29.79
N ILE A 180 -4.05 -9.41 -29.30
CA ILE A 180 -5.00 -8.33 -29.13
C ILE A 180 -5.36 -7.78 -30.51
N ASP A 181 -6.66 -7.58 -30.74
CA ASP A 181 -7.14 -6.98 -31.98
C ASP A 181 -6.63 -5.53 -32.10
N PRO A 182 -6.10 -5.10 -33.26
CA PRO A 182 -5.60 -3.74 -33.47
C PRO A 182 -6.63 -2.63 -33.20
N THR A 183 -7.94 -2.91 -33.28
CA THR A 183 -8.98 -1.93 -32.90
C THR A 183 -9.05 -1.68 -31.40
N SER A 184 -8.58 -2.64 -30.59
CA SER A 184 -8.51 -2.58 -29.13
C SER A 184 -7.12 -2.16 -28.63
N TRP A 185 -6.13 -2.07 -29.52
CA TRP A 185 -4.75 -1.67 -29.22
C TRP A 185 -4.24 -0.67 -30.26
N GLY A 186 -4.20 0.61 -29.88
CA GLY A 186 -3.84 1.69 -30.79
C GLY A 186 -4.63 2.95 -30.51
N TYR A 187 -4.43 3.95 -31.37
CA TYR A 187 -5.22 5.19 -31.34
C TYR A 187 -6.62 4.93 -31.91
N PRO A 188 -7.69 5.35 -31.22
CA PRO A 188 -9.04 5.22 -31.73
C PRO A 188 -9.33 6.28 -32.81
N ASP A 189 -10.27 5.98 -33.72
CA ASP A 189 -10.58 6.82 -34.90
C ASP A 189 -10.97 8.28 -34.60
N TRP A 190 -11.45 8.55 -33.38
CA TRP A 190 -11.84 9.90 -32.97
C TRP A 190 -10.66 10.77 -32.52
N VAL A 191 -9.47 10.19 -32.36
CA VAL A 191 -8.24 10.88 -31.95
C VAL A 191 -7.41 11.23 -33.18
N ASP A 192 -6.93 12.48 -33.25
CA ASP A 192 -5.87 12.82 -34.19
C ASP A 192 -4.54 12.22 -33.70
N HIS A 193 -4.02 11.25 -34.46
CA HIS A 193 -2.81 10.51 -34.08
C HIS A 193 -1.58 11.42 -33.92
N ASN A 194 -1.49 12.53 -34.66
CA ASN A 194 -0.37 13.46 -34.54
C ASN A 194 -0.48 14.30 -33.26
N VAL A 195 -1.70 14.72 -32.90
CA VAL A 195 -1.94 15.43 -31.64
C VAL A 195 -1.66 14.52 -30.45
N ALA A 196 -2.09 13.26 -30.50
CA ALA A 196 -1.82 12.28 -29.45
C ALA A 196 -0.32 11.99 -29.29
N ARG A 197 0.40 11.74 -30.40
CA ARG A 197 1.86 11.55 -30.36
C ARG A 197 2.59 12.77 -29.82
N GLU A 198 2.15 13.97 -30.18
CA GLU A 198 2.72 15.21 -29.63
C GLU A 198 2.41 15.37 -28.13
N GLY A 199 1.22 14.97 -27.67
CA GLY A 199 0.85 14.91 -26.25
C GLY A 199 1.78 14.00 -25.46
N ILE A 200 2.01 12.78 -25.93
CA ILE A 200 2.94 11.81 -25.34
C ILE A 200 4.38 12.37 -25.36
N ARG A 201 4.80 12.97 -26.47
CA ARG A 201 6.14 13.58 -26.58
C ARG A 201 6.35 14.68 -25.54
N LYS A 202 5.37 15.56 -25.32
CA LYS A 202 5.43 16.61 -24.29
C LYS A 202 5.56 16.05 -22.88
N GLN A 203 4.90 14.93 -22.59
CA GLN A 203 5.02 14.25 -21.30
C GLN A 203 6.42 13.63 -21.12
N GLY A 204 6.99 13.08 -22.19
CA GLY A 204 8.39 12.66 -22.23
C GLY A 204 9.37 13.81 -21.99
N ASP A 205 9.15 14.96 -22.65
CA ASP A 205 9.94 16.18 -22.45
C ASP A 205 9.85 16.71 -21.00
N ALA A 206 8.69 16.52 -20.35
CA ALA A 206 8.45 16.86 -18.95
C ALA A 206 9.00 15.82 -17.96
N ALA A 207 9.67 14.76 -18.44
CA ALA A 207 10.22 13.67 -17.64
C ALA A 207 9.18 12.93 -16.76
N ILE A 208 7.92 12.88 -17.20
CA ILE A 208 6.88 12.10 -16.53
C ILE A 208 7.20 10.62 -16.71
N MET A 209 7.13 9.84 -15.61
CA MET A 209 7.43 8.40 -15.64
C MET A 209 6.56 7.67 -16.68
N TYR A 210 7.21 7.02 -17.64
CA TYR A 210 6.59 6.38 -18.81
C TYR A 210 5.77 7.30 -19.73
N GLY A 211 5.68 8.61 -19.46
CA GLY A 211 4.84 9.55 -20.23
C GLY A 211 5.28 9.73 -21.69
N GLY A 212 6.56 9.46 -22.00
CA GLY A 212 7.06 9.45 -23.39
C GLY A 212 6.91 8.11 -24.10
N MET A 213 6.33 7.08 -23.47
CA MET A 213 6.31 5.71 -24.00
C MET A 213 4.94 5.37 -24.56
N GLU A 214 4.76 5.50 -25.88
CA GLU A 214 3.47 5.29 -26.55
C GLU A 214 2.80 3.94 -26.23
N SER A 215 3.56 2.85 -26.21
CA SER A 215 3.04 1.52 -25.85
C SER A 215 2.47 1.44 -24.44
N TYR A 216 2.96 2.27 -23.52
CA TYR A 216 2.46 2.32 -22.14
C TYR A 216 1.06 2.96 -22.08
N HIS A 217 0.81 4.00 -22.88
CA HIS A 217 -0.52 4.61 -23.00
C HIS A 217 -1.54 3.61 -23.60
N HIS A 218 -1.14 2.88 -24.63
CA HIS A 218 -1.97 1.80 -25.21
C HIS A 218 -2.28 0.71 -24.17
N MET A 219 -1.29 0.30 -23.38
CA MET A 219 -1.45 -0.68 -22.29
C MET A 219 -2.45 -0.21 -21.23
N CYS A 220 -2.29 1.02 -20.72
CA CYS A 220 -3.21 1.56 -19.71
C CYS A 220 -4.64 1.65 -20.24
N ARG A 221 -4.83 2.07 -21.49
CA ARG A 221 -6.15 2.08 -22.13
C ARG A 221 -6.72 0.68 -22.30
N PHE A 222 -5.90 -0.29 -22.71
CA PHE A 222 -6.32 -1.68 -22.89
C PHE A 222 -6.81 -2.32 -21.59
N TYR A 223 -6.05 -2.18 -20.50
CA TYR A 223 -6.47 -2.66 -19.19
C TYR A 223 -7.68 -1.90 -18.66
N SER A 224 -7.83 -0.61 -18.98
CA SER A 224 -9.00 0.16 -18.54
C SER A 224 -10.32 -0.24 -19.21
N GLY A 225 -10.30 -0.82 -20.41
CA GLY A 225 -11.54 -0.91 -21.21
C GLY A 225 -11.69 -2.04 -22.21
N PHE A 226 -10.66 -2.86 -22.42
CA PHE A 226 -10.65 -3.84 -23.51
C PHE A 226 -10.26 -5.26 -23.11
N PHE A 227 -9.43 -5.47 -22.08
CA PHE A 227 -8.97 -6.81 -21.73
C PHE A 227 -10.15 -7.78 -21.50
N TYR A 228 -11.17 -7.37 -20.73
CA TYR A 228 -12.35 -8.17 -20.41
C TYR A 228 -13.30 -8.41 -21.59
N LYS A 229 -13.08 -7.74 -22.74
CA LYS A 229 -13.77 -7.92 -24.01
C LYS A 229 -13.09 -8.93 -24.93
N HIS A 230 -11.85 -9.31 -24.64
CA HIS A 230 -11.12 -10.29 -25.43
C HIS A 230 -11.86 -11.63 -25.51
N GLU A 231 -11.85 -12.29 -26.67
CA GLU A 231 -12.60 -13.53 -26.95
C GLU A 231 -12.30 -14.64 -25.94
N LEU A 232 -11.02 -14.81 -25.58
CA LEU A 232 -10.57 -15.81 -24.62
C LEU A 232 -11.12 -15.58 -23.20
N LEU A 233 -11.49 -14.34 -22.86
CA LEU A 233 -12.04 -13.99 -21.55
C LEU A 233 -13.56 -14.05 -21.48
N GLN A 234 -14.27 -14.13 -22.61
CA GLN A 234 -15.75 -14.13 -22.62
C GLN A 234 -16.37 -15.30 -21.86
N LYS A 235 -15.65 -16.42 -21.78
CA LYS A 235 -16.10 -17.63 -21.07
C LYS A 235 -15.88 -17.59 -19.57
N TYR A 236 -15.11 -16.64 -19.03
CA TYR A 236 -14.76 -16.57 -17.62
C TYR A 236 -15.61 -15.53 -16.88
N GLU A 237 -15.86 -15.81 -15.59
CA GLU A 237 -16.55 -14.90 -14.67
C GLU A 237 -15.58 -14.07 -13.84
N TRP A 238 -14.45 -14.67 -13.48
CA TRP A 238 -13.43 -14.05 -12.65
C TRP A 238 -12.09 -14.01 -13.37
N TYR A 239 -11.28 -13.03 -13.01
CA TYR A 239 -9.90 -13.01 -13.44
C TYR A 239 -8.98 -12.65 -12.28
N TRP A 240 -7.73 -13.11 -12.38
CA TRP A 240 -6.64 -12.67 -11.54
C TRP A 240 -5.52 -12.15 -12.42
N ARG A 241 -5.26 -10.84 -12.37
CA ARG A 241 -4.16 -10.20 -13.10
C ARG A 241 -2.83 -10.61 -12.52
N LEU A 242 -1.92 -11.07 -13.39
CA LEU A 242 -0.51 -11.22 -13.08
C LEU A 242 0.30 -10.37 -14.07
N GLU A 243 1.31 -9.70 -13.54
CA GLU A 243 2.30 -8.96 -14.32
C GLU A 243 3.62 -9.75 -14.35
N PRO A 244 4.52 -9.47 -15.32
CA PRO A 244 5.90 -9.91 -15.24
C PRO A 244 6.61 -9.39 -13.97
N GLU A 245 7.66 -10.10 -13.53
CA GLU A 245 8.51 -9.71 -12.38
C GLU A 245 7.79 -9.54 -11.03
N ILE A 246 6.69 -10.26 -10.81
CA ILE A 246 6.03 -10.32 -9.49
C ILE A 246 6.63 -11.41 -8.60
N LYS A 247 6.44 -11.24 -7.28
CA LYS A 247 6.80 -12.25 -6.28
C LYS A 247 5.72 -12.36 -5.21
N TYR A 248 5.28 -13.59 -4.96
CA TYR A 248 4.50 -13.96 -3.79
C TYR A 248 5.44 -14.43 -2.67
N PHE A 249 5.12 -14.07 -1.43
CA PHE A 249 5.93 -14.42 -0.25
C PHE A 249 5.26 -15.43 0.67
N CYS A 250 3.94 -15.58 0.54
CA CYS A 250 3.09 -16.37 1.43
C CYS A 250 2.39 -17.46 0.63
N ASP A 251 2.14 -18.60 1.27
CA ASP A 251 1.33 -19.67 0.69
C ASP A 251 -0.16 -19.32 0.76
N ILE A 252 -0.84 -19.42 -0.38
CA ILE A 252 -2.28 -19.17 -0.53
C ILE A 252 -2.99 -20.52 -0.57
N THR A 253 -3.42 -20.97 0.61
CA THR A 253 -3.87 -22.35 0.83
C THR A 253 -5.39 -22.56 0.68
N TYR A 254 -6.10 -21.55 0.18
CA TYR A 254 -7.53 -21.60 -0.13
C TYR A 254 -7.78 -21.02 -1.51
N ASP A 255 -8.97 -21.27 -2.05
CA ASP A 255 -9.37 -20.76 -3.36
C ASP A 255 -9.97 -19.34 -3.23
N PRO A 256 -9.25 -18.27 -3.62
CA PRO A 256 -9.73 -16.91 -3.44
C PRO A 256 -10.97 -16.62 -4.29
N PHE A 257 -11.10 -17.21 -5.48
CA PHE A 257 -12.27 -16.97 -6.34
C PHE A 257 -13.55 -17.49 -5.70
N ILE A 258 -13.50 -18.70 -5.12
CA ILE A 258 -14.64 -19.27 -4.40
C ILE A 258 -14.99 -18.42 -3.17
N HIS A 259 -13.99 -17.92 -2.44
CA HIS A 259 -14.23 -17.09 -1.26
C HIS A 259 -14.79 -15.71 -1.63
N MET A 260 -14.27 -15.07 -2.68
CA MET A 260 -14.81 -13.83 -3.24
C MET A 260 -16.28 -14.00 -3.66
N ALA A 261 -16.59 -15.09 -4.38
CA ALA A 261 -17.95 -15.39 -4.79
C ALA A 261 -18.90 -15.64 -3.61
N ARG A 262 -18.48 -16.43 -2.61
CA ARG A 262 -19.30 -16.70 -1.40
C ARG A 262 -19.55 -15.46 -0.56
N ALA A 263 -18.59 -14.55 -0.51
CA ALA A 263 -18.70 -13.30 0.23
C ALA A 263 -19.35 -12.16 -0.58
N ASN A 264 -19.83 -12.43 -1.80
CA ASN A 264 -20.38 -11.45 -2.73
C ASN A 264 -19.46 -10.24 -2.94
N LYS A 265 -18.14 -10.50 -3.02
CA LYS A 265 -17.15 -9.49 -3.39
C LYS A 265 -17.14 -9.31 -4.92
N THR A 266 -16.65 -8.17 -5.36
CA THR A 266 -16.56 -7.81 -6.78
C THR A 266 -15.11 -7.59 -7.19
N TYR A 267 -14.31 -6.98 -6.32
CA TYR A 267 -12.94 -6.56 -6.63
C TYR A 267 -12.04 -6.78 -5.41
N GLY A 268 -10.80 -7.18 -5.62
CA GLY A 268 -9.84 -7.35 -4.54
C GLY A 268 -8.42 -6.95 -4.91
N PHE A 269 -7.72 -6.42 -3.92
CA PHE A 269 -6.39 -5.81 -4.06
C PHE A 269 -5.45 -6.27 -2.94
N THR A 270 -4.15 -6.03 -3.13
CA THR A 270 -3.11 -6.22 -2.08
C THR A 270 -2.42 -4.93 -1.69
N ILE A 271 -2.34 -3.95 -2.58
CA ILE A 271 -1.62 -2.69 -2.34
C ILE A 271 -2.52 -1.53 -2.78
N ALA A 272 -2.57 -0.48 -1.96
CA ALA A 272 -3.20 0.79 -2.30
C ALA A 272 -2.20 1.93 -2.07
N VAL A 273 -1.96 2.75 -3.09
CA VAL A 273 -0.93 3.80 -3.10
C VAL A 273 -1.43 5.07 -3.77
N LYS A 274 -0.72 6.17 -3.54
CA LYS A 274 -0.96 7.45 -4.23
C LYS A 274 -0.37 7.42 -5.63
N GLU A 275 -1.12 7.97 -6.58
CA GLU A 275 -0.69 8.25 -7.95
C GLU A 275 0.21 9.50 -7.99
N LEU A 276 1.02 9.59 -9.03
CA LEU A 276 1.77 10.79 -9.37
C LEU A 276 0.82 11.85 -9.96
N LYS A 277 0.66 12.98 -9.28
CA LYS A 277 -0.27 14.05 -9.67
C LYS A 277 -0.07 14.50 -11.12
N GLU A 278 1.18 14.52 -11.59
CA GLU A 278 1.57 14.95 -12.94
C GLU A 278 1.01 14.03 -14.03
N THR A 279 0.67 12.79 -13.69
CA THR A 279 0.16 11.80 -14.66
C THR A 279 -1.34 11.91 -14.89
N VAL A 280 -2.08 12.50 -13.94
CA VAL A 280 -3.55 12.48 -13.90
C VAL A 280 -4.22 13.81 -13.51
N PRO A 281 -3.73 14.99 -13.97
CA PRO A 281 -4.26 16.27 -13.51
C PRO A 281 -5.77 16.46 -13.75
N ASN A 282 -6.35 15.88 -14.81
CA ASN A 282 -7.79 16.04 -15.09
C ASN A 282 -8.64 14.79 -14.81
N ILE A 283 -8.08 13.68 -14.34
CA ILE A 283 -8.84 12.42 -14.22
C ILE A 283 -10.07 12.56 -13.32
N PHE A 284 -9.90 13.26 -12.19
CA PHE A 284 -10.95 13.41 -11.19
C PHE A 284 -12.10 14.29 -11.68
N ARG A 285 -11.80 15.30 -12.51
CA ARG A 285 -12.81 16.12 -13.18
C ARG A 285 -13.78 15.27 -13.97
N TYR A 286 -13.28 14.31 -14.75
CA TYR A 286 -14.13 13.43 -15.55
C TYR A 286 -14.86 12.39 -14.69
N ALA A 287 -14.21 11.86 -13.65
CA ALA A 287 -14.86 10.91 -12.73
C ALA A 287 -16.02 11.57 -11.96
N SER A 288 -15.79 12.76 -11.41
CA SER A 288 -16.81 13.56 -10.73
C SER A 288 -17.93 13.99 -11.71
N ALA A 289 -17.57 14.41 -12.92
CA ALA A 289 -18.56 14.73 -13.96
C ALA A 289 -19.42 13.50 -14.35
N TYR A 290 -18.85 12.29 -14.37
CA TYR A 290 -19.60 11.06 -14.62
C TYR A 290 -20.64 10.81 -13.52
N LYS A 291 -20.25 10.92 -12.24
CA LYS A 291 -21.18 10.78 -11.11
C LYS A 291 -22.33 11.78 -11.23
N ARG A 292 -22.02 13.06 -11.46
CA ARG A 292 -23.00 14.14 -11.62
C ARG A 292 -23.95 13.89 -12.80
N LYS A 293 -23.42 13.55 -13.97
CA LYS A 293 -24.23 13.34 -15.20
C LYS A 293 -25.20 12.16 -15.06
N ASN A 294 -24.83 11.14 -14.29
CA ASN A 294 -25.64 9.94 -14.08
C ASN A 294 -26.40 9.94 -12.75
N ASN A 295 -26.38 11.03 -11.98
CA ASN A 295 -26.99 11.13 -10.65
C ASN A 295 -26.55 10.01 -9.69
N ILE A 296 -25.27 9.64 -9.72
CA ILE A 296 -24.71 8.57 -8.88
C ILE A 296 -24.29 9.17 -7.54
N THR A 297 -24.92 8.69 -6.46
CA THR A 297 -24.51 9.00 -5.09
C THR A 297 -23.50 7.98 -4.60
N SER A 298 -22.49 8.43 -3.83
CA SER A 298 -21.52 7.52 -3.23
C SER A 298 -22.20 6.49 -2.31
N GLN A 299 -21.69 5.26 -2.33
CA GLN A 299 -22.06 4.19 -1.40
C GLN A 299 -21.06 4.03 -0.24
N GLY A 300 -20.17 5.01 -0.04
CA GLY A 300 -19.17 5.04 1.03
C GLY A 300 -17.74 4.70 0.59
N LEU A 301 -17.55 4.23 -0.65
CA LEU A 301 -16.22 3.89 -1.18
C LEU A 301 -15.53 5.10 -1.85
N TRP A 302 -16.30 6.00 -2.45
CA TRP A 302 -15.77 7.22 -3.07
C TRP A 302 -14.94 8.05 -2.10
N GLU A 303 -15.35 8.05 -0.83
CA GLU A 303 -14.73 8.77 0.28
C GLU A 303 -13.28 8.35 0.54
N MET A 304 -12.88 7.14 0.10
CA MET A 304 -11.48 6.69 0.16
C MET A 304 -10.56 7.54 -0.74
N PHE A 305 -11.10 8.08 -1.82
CA PHE A 305 -10.35 8.72 -2.88
C PHE A 305 -10.36 10.25 -2.79
N ILE A 306 -11.14 10.82 -1.88
CA ILE A 306 -11.20 12.27 -1.72
C ILE A 306 -10.47 12.71 -0.46
N GLU A 307 -10.01 13.94 -0.45
CA GLU A 307 -9.51 14.56 0.76
C GLU A 307 -10.66 14.79 1.75
N PRO A 308 -10.45 14.55 3.07
CA PRO A 308 -11.47 14.81 4.07
C PRO A 308 -11.80 16.31 4.08
N PRO A 309 -13.09 16.68 4.23
CA PRO A 309 -13.47 18.08 4.30
C PRO A 309 -12.77 18.75 5.49
N PRO A 310 -12.39 20.04 5.38
CA PRO A 310 -11.75 20.75 6.48
C PRO A 310 -12.64 20.70 7.72
N GLU A 311 -12.06 20.29 8.85
CA GLU A 311 -12.77 20.23 10.13
C GLU A 311 -13.37 21.61 10.43
N LYS A 312 -14.70 21.70 10.52
CA LYS A 312 -15.33 22.90 11.06
C LYS A 312 -14.83 23.07 12.49
N PRO A 313 -14.29 24.24 12.89
CA PRO A 313 -13.76 24.43 14.22
C PRO A 313 -14.81 24.01 15.25
N THR A 314 -14.46 23.00 16.06
CA THR A 314 -15.28 22.45 17.14
C THR A 314 -15.84 23.58 17.99
N SER A 315 -17.18 23.64 18.06
CA SER A 315 -18.00 24.41 18.99
C SER A 315 -17.40 25.75 19.43
N LEU A 316 -17.93 26.82 18.85
CA LEU A 316 -17.78 28.18 19.37
C LEU A 316 -17.94 28.18 20.90
N PRO A 317 -17.08 28.85 21.69
CA PRO A 317 -17.19 28.86 23.14
C PRO A 317 -18.55 29.46 23.54
N THR A 318 -19.52 28.62 23.90
CA THR A 318 -20.86 29.07 24.31
C THR A 318 -20.86 29.74 25.68
N ASP A 319 -19.74 29.67 26.42
CA ASP A 319 -19.62 30.12 27.80
C ASP A 319 -18.74 31.37 27.99
N ASP A 320 -18.27 32.02 26.92
CA ASP A 320 -17.57 33.31 27.04
C ASP A 320 -18.57 34.47 26.85
N PRO A 321 -18.88 35.27 27.89
CA PRO A 321 -19.79 36.41 27.79
C PRO A 321 -19.27 37.56 26.90
N LYS A 322 -18.03 37.47 26.38
CA LYS A 322 -17.49 38.37 25.34
C LYS A 322 -17.53 37.78 23.93
N TYR A 323 -17.97 36.54 23.76
CA TYR A 323 -18.06 35.91 22.46
C TYR A 323 -19.18 36.54 21.64
N LYS A 324 -18.82 37.20 20.53
CA LYS A 324 -19.77 37.59 19.49
C LYS A 324 -19.73 36.51 18.41
N PRO A 325 -20.86 35.85 18.09
CA PRO A 325 -20.89 34.94 16.95
C PRO A 325 -20.46 35.71 15.68
N PRO A 326 -19.64 35.11 14.80
CA PRO A 326 -19.36 35.70 13.51
C PRO A 326 -20.67 35.91 12.77
N LEU A 327 -20.79 37.06 12.09
CA LEU A 327 -21.94 37.36 11.25
C LEU A 327 -22.08 36.26 10.18
N PRO A 328 -23.32 35.89 9.80
CA PRO A 328 -23.55 35.02 8.65
C PRO A 328 -22.76 35.53 7.44
N GLU A 329 -22.18 34.60 6.68
CA GLU A 329 -21.32 34.89 5.53
C GLU A 329 -22.02 35.80 4.49
N GLU A 330 -23.36 35.71 4.43
CA GLU A 330 -24.25 36.57 3.62
C GLU A 330 -24.27 38.05 4.02
N ILE A 331 -23.95 38.40 5.27
CA ILE A 331 -23.92 39.80 5.75
C ILE A 331 -22.53 40.42 5.56
N LEU A 332 -21.47 39.62 5.68
CA LEU A 332 -20.09 40.05 5.39
C LEU A 332 -19.88 40.33 3.89
N SER A 333 -20.65 39.66 3.03
CA SER A 333 -20.62 39.86 1.58
C SER A 333 -21.40 41.09 1.09
N THR A 334 -22.08 41.83 1.98
CA THR A 334 -22.80 43.08 1.66
C THR A 334 -22.01 44.38 1.91
N GLU A 335 -20.76 44.33 2.40
CA GLU A 335 -19.92 45.54 2.47
C GLU A 335 -19.37 45.93 1.09
N PRO A 336 -19.57 47.18 0.62
CA PRO A 336 -19.09 47.62 -0.69
C PRO A 336 -17.56 47.65 -0.71
N GLY A 337 -16.96 46.59 -1.28
CA GLY A 337 -15.51 46.37 -1.37
C GLY A 337 -15.02 45.03 -0.81
N GLN A 338 -15.89 44.27 -0.13
CA GLN A 338 -15.61 42.92 0.42
C GLN A 338 -16.49 41.82 -0.20
N GLY A 339 -17.03 42.04 -1.40
CA GLY A 339 -17.50 40.96 -2.26
C GLY A 339 -16.32 40.15 -2.81
N GLY A 340 -15.48 39.62 -1.93
CA GLY A 340 -14.43 38.68 -2.29
C GLY A 340 -15.12 37.45 -2.84
N ILE A 341 -14.95 37.22 -4.14
CA ILE A 341 -15.26 35.93 -4.77
C ILE A 341 -14.68 34.86 -3.83
N SER A 342 -15.52 33.93 -3.37
CA SER A 342 -15.06 32.78 -2.57
C SER A 342 -13.85 32.18 -3.28
N ASP A 343 -12.74 31.98 -2.58
CA ASP A 343 -11.53 31.44 -3.19
C ASP A 343 -11.87 30.08 -3.81
N VAL A 344 -11.90 30.02 -5.14
CA VAL A 344 -12.31 28.83 -5.87
C VAL A 344 -11.06 27.97 -6.01
N ASP A 345 -11.02 26.84 -5.30
CA ASP A 345 -9.99 25.84 -5.53
C ASP A 345 -10.11 25.32 -6.97
N PRO A 346 -9.13 25.59 -7.85
CA PRO A 346 -9.20 25.19 -9.25
C PRO A 346 -9.15 23.68 -9.46
N GLU A 347 -8.71 22.91 -8.45
CA GLU A 347 -8.58 21.45 -8.51
C GLU A 347 -9.82 20.74 -7.94
N ALA A 348 -10.64 21.45 -7.17
CA ALA A 348 -11.84 20.90 -6.56
C ALA A 348 -12.97 20.74 -7.58
N MET A 349 -13.66 19.60 -7.52
CA MET A 349 -14.78 19.24 -8.38
C MET A 349 -15.97 18.91 -7.49
N GLU A 350 -17.04 19.69 -7.57
CA GLU A 350 -18.21 19.55 -6.67
C GLU A 350 -17.85 19.71 -5.18
N GLY A 351 -16.80 20.48 -4.87
CA GLY A 351 -16.30 20.66 -3.50
C GLY A 351 -15.46 19.49 -2.96
N GLU A 352 -15.11 18.53 -3.83
CA GLU A 352 -14.26 17.39 -3.50
C GLU A 352 -12.90 17.52 -4.22
N THR A 353 -11.82 17.08 -3.58
CA THR A 353 -10.47 17.06 -4.15
C THR A 353 -9.92 15.63 -4.11
N TYR A 354 -9.31 15.17 -5.21
CA TYR A 354 -8.74 13.83 -5.30
C TYR A 354 -7.47 13.73 -4.46
N ASN A 355 -7.41 12.76 -3.54
CA ASN A 355 -6.26 12.53 -2.67
C ASN A 355 -5.14 11.68 -3.32
N MET A 356 -5.31 11.37 -4.62
CA MET A 356 -4.47 10.52 -5.48
C MET A 356 -4.48 9.01 -5.18
N CYS A 357 -5.27 8.55 -4.21
CA CYS A 357 -5.29 7.14 -3.84
C CYS A 357 -5.90 6.24 -4.91
N HIS A 358 -5.30 5.08 -5.13
CA HIS A 358 -5.83 4.04 -5.99
C HIS A 358 -5.39 2.66 -5.51
N PHE A 359 -6.18 1.63 -5.86
CA PHE A 359 -5.78 0.24 -5.77
C PHE A 359 -4.75 -0.06 -6.86
N TRP A 360 -3.62 -0.65 -6.49
CA TRP A 360 -2.53 -0.89 -7.41
C TRP A 360 -2.80 -2.12 -8.29
N SER A 361 -3.32 -1.88 -9.49
CA SER A 361 -3.95 -2.87 -10.37
C SER A 361 -3.01 -3.95 -10.92
N ASN A 362 -1.68 -3.83 -10.74
CA ASN A 362 -0.74 -4.91 -11.08
C ASN A 362 -1.13 -6.24 -10.38
N PHE A 363 -1.72 -6.15 -9.19
CA PHE A 363 -2.48 -7.24 -8.59
C PHE A 363 -3.96 -6.89 -8.58
N GLU A 364 -4.78 -7.75 -9.17
CA GLU A 364 -6.23 -7.59 -9.12
C GLU A 364 -6.92 -8.96 -9.21
N ILE A 365 -7.87 -9.21 -8.32
CA ILE A 365 -8.83 -10.32 -8.45
C ILE A 365 -10.23 -9.73 -8.51
N ALA A 366 -10.89 -9.81 -9.66
CA ALA A 366 -12.18 -9.17 -9.82
C ALA A 366 -13.12 -9.95 -10.75
N ARG A 367 -14.41 -9.60 -10.65
CA ARG A 367 -15.44 -10.12 -11.53
C ARG A 367 -15.42 -9.40 -12.87
N LEU A 368 -15.35 -10.16 -13.95
CA LEU A 368 -15.36 -9.63 -15.31
C LEU A 368 -16.73 -9.03 -15.69
N ASP A 369 -17.82 -9.47 -15.07
CA ASP A 369 -19.16 -8.93 -15.36
C ASP A 369 -19.35 -7.49 -14.85
N TRP A 370 -18.64 -7.07 -13.81
CA TRP A 370 -18.62 -5.68 -13.38
C TRP A 370 -17.99 -4.77 -14.45
N PHE A 371 -16.86 -5.18 -15.03
CA PHE A 371 -16.25 -4.45 -16.14
C PHE A 371 -17.15 -4.40 -17.39
N ARG A 372 -17.93 -5.47 -17.62
CA ARG A 372 -18.91 -5.56 -18.72
C ARG A 372 -20.23 -4.85 -18.41
N SER A 373 -20.39 -4.31 -17.21
CA SER A 373 -21.62 -3.61 -16.82
C SER A 373 -21.78 -2.32 -17.63
N LYS A 374 -23.02 -1.91 -17.85
CA LYS A 374 -23.31 -0.67 -18.57
C LYS A 374 -22.72 0.54 -17.85
N GLU A 375 -22.69 0.48 -16.53
CA GLU A 375 -22.21 1.52 -15.64
C GLU A 375 -20.68 1.68 -15.74
N TYR A 376 -19.93 0.58 -15.78
CA TYR A 376 -18.49 0.65 -15.98
C TYR A 376 -18.13 1.05 -17.41
N GLU A 377 -18.79 0.46 -18.41
CA GLU A 377 -18.59 0.80 -19.82
C GLU A 377 -18.86 2.28 -20.10
N GLY A 378 -19.93 2.83 -19.52
CA GLY A 378 -20.24 4.26 -19.62
C GLY A 378 -19.19 5.14 -18.95
N PHE A 379 -18.62 4.69 -17.82
CA PHE A 379 -17.52 5.38 -17.15
C PHE A 379 -16.27 5.37 -18.03
N PHE A 380 -15.88 4.18 -18.50
CA PHE A 380 -14.73 4.02 -19.39
C PHE A 380 -14.88 4.82 -20.68
N GLU A 381 -16.05 4.83 -21.33
CA GLU A 381 -16.28 5.59 -22.55
C GLU A 381 -16.10 7.10 -22.32
N MET A 382 -16.60 7.63 -21.19
CA MET A 382 -16.37 9.03 -20.83
C MET A 382 -14.88 9.34 -20.65
N MET A 383 -14.15 8.43 -20.00
CA MET A 383 -12.71 8.56 -19.80
C MET A 383 -11.94 8.46 -21.10
N ASP A 384 -12.26 7.50 -21.96
CA ASP A 384 -11.62 7.33 -23.26
C ASP A 384 -11.82 8.57 -24.12
N ARG A 385 -13.07 9.01 -24.30
CA ARG A 385 -13.45 10.19 -25.11
C ARG A 385 -12.87 11.51 -24.62
N SER A 386 -12.40 11.57 -23.37
CA SER A 386 -11.76 12.77 -22.82
C SER A 386 -10.39 13.06 -23.46
N GLY A 387 -9.72 12.04 -24.01
CA GLY A 387 -8.34 12.12 -24.49
C GLY A 387 -7.27 12.04 -23.40
N GLY A 388 -7.65 11.80 -22.14
CA GLY A 388 -6.73 11.73 -21.00
C GLY A 388 -5.68 10.61 -21.11
N PHE A 389 -6.00 9.50 -21.78
CA PHE A 389 -5.00 8.46 -22.08
C PHE A 389 -3.87 8.92 -23.02
N TRP A 390 -4.02 10.04 -23.73
CA TRP A 390 -3.05 10.49 -24.75
C TRP A 390 -2.41 11.83 -24.42
N MET A 391 -3.21 12.77 -23.91
CA MET A 391 -2.75 14.11 -23.53
C MET A 391 -2.17 14.14 -22.12
N GLU A 392 -2.52 13.14 -21.31
CA GLU A 392 -1.98 12.85 -19.97
C GLU A 392 -1.54 11.37 -19.95
N ARG A 393 -1.18 10.84 -18.77
CA ARG A 393 -0.74 9.46 -18.58
C ARG A 393 -1.67 8.73 -17.62
N TRP A 394 -2.95 8.68 -17.97
CA TRP A 394 -3.94 7.99 -17.15
C TRP A 394 -3.65 6.48 -17.09
N GLY A 395 -3.28 6.02 -15.90
CA GLY A 395 -3.14 4.59 -15.62
C GLY A 395 -4.49 3.90 -15.50
N ASP A 396 -4.51 2.59 -15.79
CA ASP A 396 -5.67 1.75 -15.50
C ASP A 396 -5.97 1.65 -14.00
N ALA A 397 -4.95 1.71 -13.14
CA ALA A 397 -5.10 1.64 -11.69
C ALA A 397 -6.02 2.75 -11.11
N PRO A 398 -5.78 4.06 -11.36
CA PRO A 398 -6.70 5.10 -10.92
C PRO A 398 -8.05 5.07 -11.66
N ILE A 399 -8.11 4.62 -12.92
CA ILE A 399 -9.39 4.44 -13.63
C ILE A 399 -10.27 3.38 -12.95
N HIS A 400 -9.71 2.19 -12.68
CA HIS A 400 -10.40 1.11 -11.98
C HIS A 400 -10.84 1.55 -10.59
N SER A 401 -9.98 2.28 -9.88
CA SER A 401 -10.24 2.74 -8.52
C SER A 401 -11.34 3.78 -8.45
N LEU A 402 -11.31 4.80 -9.32
CA LEU A 402 -12.36 5.82 -9.37
C LEU A 402 -13.68 5.23 -9.87
N ALA A 403 -13.66 4.29 -10.82
CA ALA A 403 -14.85 3.56 -11.23
C ALA A 403 -15.42 2.72 -10.07
N ALA A 404 -14.57 2.01 -9.32
CA ALA A 404 -14.97 1.28 -8.13
C ALA A 404 -15.57 2.22 -7.08
N GLY A 405 -14.91 3.34 -6.77
CA GLY A 405 -15.42 4.34 -5.83
C GLY A 405 -16.77 4.92 -6.21
N ALA A 406 -17.01 5.13 -7.51
CA ALA A 406 -18.28 5.64 -8.00
C ALA A 406 -19.40 4.57 -8.00
N LEU A 407 -19.08 3.32 -8.32
CA LEU A 407 -20.07 2.29 -8.65
C LEU A 407 -20.27 1.22 -7.58
N LEU A 408 -19.31 1.04 -6.67
CA LEU A 408 -19.29 -0.02 -5.66
C LEU A 408 -19.34 0.56 -4.24
N ALA A 409 -19.66 -0.31 -3.28
CA ALA A 409 -19.60 0.00 -1.86
C ALA A 409 -18.37 -0.65 -1.21
N PRO A 410 -17.92 -0.21 -0.02
CA PRO A 410 -16.78 -0.81 0.68
C PRO A 410 -16.93 -2.32 0.94
N LYS A 411 -18.18 -2.79 1.11
CA LYS A 411 -18.48 -4.23 1.27
C LYS A 411 -18.18 -5.07 0.03
N ASP A 412 -18.13 -4.48 -1.17
CA ASP A 412 -17.93 -5.17 -2.44
C ASP A 412 -16.42 -5.35 -2.74
N ILE A 413 -15.56 -4.63 -2.03
CA ILE A 413 -14.11 -4.69 -2.18
C ILE A 413 -13.51 -5.62 -1.11
N HIS A 414 -12.44 -6.33 -1.45
CA HIS A 414 -11.68 -7.17 -0.52
C HIS A 414 -10.19 -6.81 -0.51
N TYR A 415 -9.65 -6.54 0.67
CA TYR A 415 -8.23 -6.42 0.87
C TYR A 415 -7.62 -7.78 1.23
N PHE A 416 -6.83 -8.36 0.32
CA PHE A 416 -6.07 -9.60 0.52
C PHE A 416 -4.84 -9.38 1.42
N ARG A 417 -5.11 -9.02 2.68
CA ARG A 417 -4.07 -8.75 3.68
C ARG A 417 -3.15 -9.94 3.91
N ASP A 418 -3.64 -11.16 3.71
CA ASP A 418 -2.89 -12.41 3.88
C ASP A 418 -1.96 -12.76 2.71
N PHE A 419 -2.05 -12.05 1.58
CA PHE A 419 -1.23 -12.33 0.40
C PHE A 419 0.01 -11.44 0.41
N GLY A 420 1.16 -12.00 0.79
CA GLY A 420 2.44 -11.33 0.58
C GLY A 420 2.75 -11.20 -0.91
N TYR A 421 2.87 -9.97 -1.40
CA TYR A 421 3.00 -9.65 -2.80
C TYR A 421 4.00 -8.50 -3.04
N ARG A 422 4.82 -8.63 -4.07
CA ARG A 422 5.72 -7.58 -4.56
C ARG A 422 5.66 -7.48 -6.06
N HIS A 423 5.73 -6.26 -6.55
CA HIS A 423 6.06 -5.93 -7.93
C HIS A 423 7.13 -4.83 -7.90
N THR A 424 8.28 -5.07 -8.54
CA THR A 424 9.43 -4.15 -8.50
C THR A 424 9.90 -3.78 -7.07
N THR A 425 9.81 -2.51 -6.66
CA THR A 425 10.30 -1.96 -5.39
C THR A 425 9.23 -1.80 -4.32
N ILE A 426 7.97 -2.06 -4.65
CA ILE A 426 6.83 -1.92 -3.73
C ILE A 426 6.38 -3.32 -3.32
N GLN A 427 6.34 -3.56 -2.01
CA GLN A 427 5.90 -4.82 -1.45
C GLN A 427 4.88 -4.62 -0.33
N HIS A 428 3.95 -5.55 -0.24
CA HIS A 428 3.11 -5.83 0.92
C HIS A 428 3.50 -7.20 1.46
N CYS A 429 3.82 -7.31 2.74
CA CYS A 429 4.18 -8.59 3.33
C CYS A 429 3.59 -8.77 4.74
N PRO A 430 2.54 -9.61 4.89
CA PRO A 430 1.92 -9.81 6.18
C PRO A 430 2.77 -10.69 7.09
N ALA A 431 2.68 -10.44 8.39
CA ALA A 431 3.25 -11.32 9.38
C ALA A 431 2.48 -12.64 9.50
N ASN A 432 3.20 -13.71 9.85
CA ASN A 432 2.61 -15.04 10.02
C ASN A 432 1.66 -15.12 11.21
N ALA A 433 0.51 -15.77 10.99
CA ALA A 433 -0.52 -15.93 12.00
C ALA A 433 -0.05 -16.77 13.21
N PRO A 434 -0.36 -16.33 14.45
CA PRO A 434 0.03 -17.05 15.67
C PRO A 434 -0.99 -18.14 16.03
N GLY A 435 -0.63 -18.97 17.03
CA GLY A 435 -1.55 -19.93 17.67
C GLY A 435 -1.78 -21.22 16.87
N GLU A 436 -0.71 -21.92 16.50
CA GLU A 436 -0.74 -23.20 15.75
C GLU A 436 -1.45 -23.14 14.37
N ARG A 437 -1.63 -21.93 13.83
CA ARG A 437 -2.25 -21.72 12.51
C ARG A 437 -1.27 -21.89 11.34
N GLN A 438 -0.01 -22.22 11.60
CA GLN A 438 0.99 -22.52 10.57
C GLN A 438 1.06 -24.04 10.39
N LEU A 439 0.22 -24.57 9.49
CA LEU A 439 0.21 -26.00 9.18
C LEU A 439 1.55 -26.44 8.56
N PRO A 440 1.94 -27.73 8.71
CA PRO A 440 3.14 -28.27 8.09
C PRO A 440 3.17 -28.00 6.58
N ARG A 441 4.35 -27.64 6.08
CA ARG A 441 4.58 -27.36 4.65
C ARG A 441 4.80 -28.65 3.87
N ILE A 442 4.14 -28.78 2.72
CA ILE A 442 4.41 -29.84 1.75
C ILE A 442 5.50 -29.36 0.80
N PRO A 443 6.65 -30.05 0.69
CA PRO A 443 7.73 -29.67 -0.23
C PRO A 443 7.25 -29.45 -1.67
N TYR A 444 7.91 -28.54 -2.38
CA TYR A 444 7.67 -28.21 -3.78
C TYR A 444 8.99 -28.05 -4.54
N LEU A 445 9.39 -29.13 -5.20
CA LEU A 445 10.52 -29.14 -6.11
C LEU A 445 10.05 -28.70 -7.50
N GLU A 446 10.47 -27.51 -7.91
CA GLU A 446 10.11 -26.94 -9.21
C GLU A 446 10.86 -27.70 -10.32
N MET A 447 10.21 -28.68 -10.95
CA MET A 447 10.85 -29.67 -11.83
C MET A 447 11.48 -29.07 -13.09
N SER A 448 11.09 -27.85 -13.46
CA SER A 448 11.60 -27.16 -14.63
C SER A 448 13.00 -26.55 -14.42
N THR A 449 13.49 -26.41 -13.18
CA THR A 449 14.91 -26.13 -12.93
C THR A 449 15.75 -27.40 -13.08
N LYS A 450 16.59 -27.45 -14.12
CA LYS A 450 17.37 -28.66 -14.48
C LYS A 450 18.37 -29.08 -13.39
N ASP A 451 18.91 -28.14 -12.63
CA ASP A 451 19.89 -28.41 -11.57
C ASP A 451 19.18 -28.95 -10.31
N PRO A 452 19.40 -30.22 -9.92
CA PRO A 452 18.75 -30.81 -8.74
C PRO A 452 19.17 -30.14 -7.43
N LYS A 453 20.39 -29.60 -7.36
CA LYS A 453 20.89 -28.93 -6.16
C LYS A 453 20.14 -27.61 -5.95
N LYS A 454 20.04 -26.79 -7.00
CA LYS A 454 19.30 -25.51 -6.94
C LYS A 454 17.81 -25.70 -6.60
N ARG A 455 17.17 -26.74 -7.15
CA ARG A 455 15.77 -27.08 -6.80
C ARG A 455 15.60 -27.34 -5.31
N LYS A 456 16.53 -28.07 -4.70
CA LYS A 456 16.49 -28.41 -3.28
C LYS A 456 16.79 -27.19 -2.41
N GLU A 457 17.80 -26.41 -2.77
CA GLU A 457 18.16 -25.17 -2.07
C GLU A 457 17.00 -24.16 -2.06
N GLU A 458 16.29 -24.02 -3.18
CA GLU A 458 15.11 -23.15 -3.26
C GLU A 458 13.98 -23.68 -2.36
N ASP A 459 13.75 -24.99 -2.32
CA ASP A 459 12.73 -25.57 -1.44
C ASP A 459 13.05 -25.39 0.05
N GLU A 460 14.31 -25.64 0.42
CA GLU A 460 14.84 -25.45 1.78
C GLU A 460 14.76 -23.96 2.20
N TYR A 461 14.94 -23.03 1.26
CA TYR A 461 14.74 -21.60 1.50
C TYR A 461 13.30 -21.30 1.93
N TRP A 462 12.29 -21.91 1.30
CA TRP A 462 10.87 -21.69 1.64
C TRP A 462 10.38 -22.54 2.82
N GLU A 463 11.14 -23.56 3.25
CA GLU A 463 10.87 -24.29 4.48
C GLU A 463 11.08 -23.41 5.73
N THR A 464 11.99 -22.45 5.65
CA THR A 464 12.34 -21.53 6.74
C THR A 464 11.58 -20.20 6.63
N PHE A 465 10.27 -20.22 6.94
CA PHE A 465 9.41 -19.03 6.96
C PHE A 465 9.61 -18.17 8.22
N ASP A 466 9.14 -16.92 8.17
CA ASP A 466 9.33 -15.94 9.23
C ASP A 466 8.57 -16.30 10.51
N SER A 467 9.04 -15.80 11.66
CA SER A 467 8.38 -16.07 12.94
C SER A 467 6.96 -15.49 13.00
N VAL A 468 6.08 -16.16 13.74
CA VAL A 468 4.71 -15.69 13.97
C VAL A 468 4.71 -14.40 14.78
N ARG A 469 3.76 -13.51 14.50
CA ARG A 469 3.56 -12.27 15.26
C ARG A 469 2.11 -12.14 15.70
N GLU A 470 1.90 -11.46 16.83
CA GLU A 470 0.55 -11.12 17.29
C GLU A 470 -0.21 -10.35 16.19
N ASN A 471 -1.47 -10.71 15.96
CA ASN A 471 -2.33 -10.18 14.89
C ASN A 471 -1.84 -10.42 13.45
N GLY A 472 -0.79 -11.22 13.23
CA GLY A 472 -0.44 -11.72 11.91
C GLY A 472 -1.56 -12.54 11.28
N VAL A 473 -1.68 -12.51 9.95
CA VAL A 473 -2.69 -13.27 9.20
C VAL A 473 -2.10 -14.19 8.12
N GLY A 474 -0.83 -13.99 7.77
CA GLY A 474 -0.18 -14.73 6.69
C GLY A 474 0.02 -16.22 6.98
N CYS A 475 0.14 -16.99 5.90
CA CYS A 475 0.49 -18.40 5.91
C CYS A 475 1.90 -18.61 5.34
N ARG A 476 2.82 -19.07 6.20
CA ARG A 476 4.22 -19.40 5.86
C ARG A 476 4.91 -18.34 5.02
N CYS A 477 4.64 -17.08 5.33
CA CYS A 477 5.25 -15.93 4.70
C CYS A 477 6.74 -15.87 4.98
N LYS A 478 7.52 -15.54 3.95
CA LYS A 478 8.93 -15.19 4.06
C LYS A 478 9.19 -13.87 3.32
N CYS A 479 9.22 -12.78 4.07
CA CYS A 479 9.33 -11.43 3.56
C CYS A 479 10.77 -11.08 3.19
N ASP A 480 10.93 -10.26 2.16
CA ASP A 480 12.22 -9.67 1.83
C ASP A 480 12.54 -8.56 2.84
N THR A 481 13.70 -8.64 3.52
CA THR A 481 14.12 -7.66 4.53
C THR A 481 14.71 -6.40 3.93
N ASP A 482 15.13 -6.45 2.67
CA ASP A 482 15.81 -5.32 2.01
C ASP A 482 14.82 -4.23 1.56
N ILE A 483 13.56 -4.61 1.39
CA ILE A 483 12.48 -3.71 1.01
C ILE A 483 11.58 -3.52 2.25
N VAL A 484 11.18 -2.29 2.52
CA VAL A 484 10.21 -2.01 3.59
C VAL A 484 8.81 -2.13 3.03
N ASP A 485 7.89 -2.71 3.83
CA ASP A 485 6.47 -2.79 3.53
C ASP A 485 5.89 -1.42 3.13
N VAL A 486 5.00 -1.41 2.14
CA VAL A 486 4.34 -0.21 1.63
C VAL A 486 3.33 0.35 2.63
N GLU A 487 2.65 -0.49 3.42
CA GLU A 487 1.54 -0.08 4.27
C GLU A 487 1.93 1.04 5.24
N GLY A 488 3.15 1.02 5.76
CA GLY A 488 3.68 2.00 6.71
C GLY A 488 4.47 3.17 6.09
N LYS A 489 4.46 3.32 4.76
CA LYS A 489 5.19 4.40 4.07
C LYS A 489 4.29 5.59 3.75
N GLN A 490 4.92 6.77 3.66
CA GLN A 490 4.28 7.93 3.04
C GLN A 490 3.92 7.60 1.59
N GLY A 491 2.65 7.82 1.23
CA GLY A 491 2.08 7.43 -0.07
C GLY A 491 1.28 6.13 -0.06
N SER A 492 1.24 5.40 1.05
CA SER A 492 0.24 4.34 1.29
C SER A 492 -1.16 4.95 1.40
N CYS A 493 -2.16 4.25 0.89
CA CYS A 493 -3.58 4.61 0.99
C CYS A 493 -4.37 3.65 1.87
N LEU A 494 -3.67 2.87 2.70
CA LEU A 494 -4.32 1.89 3.56
C LEU A 494 -5.09 2.57 4.70
N THR A 495 -4.63 3.72 5.18
CA THR A 495 -5.33 4.48 6.22
C THR A 495 -6.72 4.88 5.75
N GLU A 496 -6.81 5.44 4.54
CA GLU A 496 -8.04 5.82 3.87
C GLU A 496 -8.95 4.60 3.64
N TRP A 497 -8.39 3.46 3.25
CA TRP A 497 -9.14 2.20 3.15
C TRP A 497 -9.74 1.78 4.50
N VAL A 498 -8.97 1.86 5.59
CA VAL A 498 -9.45 1.45 6.92
C VAL A 498 -10.51 2.40 7.47
N GLU A 499 -10.45 3.68 7.12
CA GLU A 499 -11.51 4.64 7.45
C GLU A 499 -12.84 4.26 6.78
N VAL A 500 -12.85 3.92 5.49
CA VAL A 500 -14.09 3.58 4.76
C VAL A 500 -14.58 2.14 5.00
N ALA A 501 -13.68 1.17 5.08
CA ALA A 501 -14.02 -0.23 5.37
C ALA A 501 -14.43 -0.42 6.84
N GLY A 502 -14.15 0.60 7.66
CA GLY A 502 -14.42 0.68 9.08
C GLY A 502 -13.34 -0.03 9.89
N GLY A 503 -12.64 0.72 10.74
CA GLY A 503 -11.67 0.20 11.69
C GLY A 503 -10.69 1.20 12.25
N TRP A 504 -9.60 0.67 12.81
CA TRP A 504 -8.46 1.43 13.29
C TRP A 504 -7.22 0.96 12.53
N ALA A 505 -6.71 1.79 11.64
CA ALA A 505 -5.32 1.69 11.18
C ALA A 505 -4.45 2.38 12.23
N SER A 506 -3.29 1.84 12.55
CA SER A 506 -2.31 2.66 13.28
C SER A 506 -1.64 3.59 12.29
N PRO A 507 -1.34 4.84 12.66
CA PRO A 507 -0.26 5.58 12.02
C PRO A 507 1.07 4.84 12.16
#